data_AF-A0A380FET3-F1
#
_entry.id   AF-A0A380FET3-F1
#
_cell.length_a   1.000
_cell.length_b   1.000
_cell.length_c   1.000
_cell.angle_alpha   90.00
_cell.angle_beta   90.00
_cell.angle_gamma   90.00
#
_symmetry.space_group_name_H-M   'P 1'
#
loop_
_entity.id
_entity.type
_entity.pdbx_description
1 polymer ?
#
loop_
_entity_poly.entity_id
_entity_poly.type
_entity_poly.pdbx_seq_one_letter_code
_entity_poly.pdbx_strand_id
1 'polypeptide(L)' 'MQQQGEIETAEMYNVFNMGIGFTIIVEAQDADKALAILKEHDVKAYKIGEIVEGTEPIQLTGV' A
#
# COMPACT_ATOMS: atom_id res chain seq x y z
N MET A 1 -0.70 19.52 5.91
CA MET A 1 -1.47 19.25 4.68
C MET A 1 -2.89 18.77 4.98
N GLN A 2 -3.11 17.81 5.89
CA GLN A 2 -4.47 17.39 6.31
C GLN A 2 -5.32 18.46 7.02
N GLN A 3 -4.71 19.38 7.77
CA GLN A 3 -5.45 20.35 8.59
C GLN A 3 -5.93 21.61 7.85
N GLN A 4 -5.70 21.74 6.54
CA GLN A 4 -5.98 22.98 5.79
C GLN A 4 -7.05 22.86 4.70
N GLY A 5 -7.54 21.66 4.40
CA GLY A 5 -8.67 21.46 3.50
C GLY A 5 -9.56 20.41 4.09
N GLU A 6 -10.84 20.72 4.31
CA GLU A 6 -11.90 19.83 4.77
C GLU A 6 -12.20 18.75 3.72
N ILE A 7 -11.19 17.94 3.38
CA ILE A 7 -11.27 16.84 2.43
C ILE A 7 -11.56 15.59 3.25
N GLU A 8 -12.67 14.91 2.95
CA GLU A 8 -13.02 13.66 3.63
C GLU A 8 -11.88 12.64 3.48
N THR A 9 -11.60 11.87 4.53
CA THR A 9 -10.49 10.90 4.57
C THR A 9 -10.48 9.96 3.36
N ALA A 10 -11.66 9.62 2.82
CA ALA A 10 -11.82 8.81 1.62
C ALA A 10 -11.31 9.49 0.33
N GLU A 11 -11.46 10.81 0.20
CA GLU A 11 -10.94 11.56 -0.97
C GLU A 11 -9.40 11.62 -0.95
N MET A 12 -8.77 11.65 0.23
CA MET A 12 -7.30 11.64 0.31
C MET A 12 -6.66 10.37 -0.24
N TYR A 13 -7.24 9.18 0.01
CA TYR A 13 -6.73 7.91 -0.54
C TYR A 13 -6.86 7.83 -2.06
N ASN A 14 -7.83 8.56 -2.64
CA ASN A 14 -8.02 8.61 -4.09
C ASN A 14 -7.12 9.64 -4.79
N VAL A 15 -6.68 10.69 -4.07
CA VAL A 15 -5.92 11.81 -4.65
C VAL A 15 -4.42 11.74 -4.36
N PHE A 16 -4.05 11.17 -3.20
CA PHE A 16 -2.66 11.06 -2.79
C PHE A 16 -2.27 9.60 -2.60
N ASN A 17 -1.06 9.28 -3.05
CA ASN A 17 -0.47 7.95 -2.98
C ASN A 17 -0.19 7.48 -1.52
N MET A 18 -0.47 8.33 -0.52
CA MET A 18 -0.30 8.07 0.91
C MET A 18 1.11 7.54 1.29
N GLY A 19 2.13 7.90 0.51
CA GLY A 19 3.51 7.47 0.69
C GLY A 19 3.93 6.21 -0.07
N ILE A 20 3.04 5.57 -0.82
CA ILE A 20 3.33 4.41 -1.69
C ILE A 20 3.22 4.82 -3.16
N GLY A 21 4.36 4.95 -3.84
CA GLY A 21 4.41 5.32 -5.26
C GLY A 21 4.33 4.15 -6.23
N PHE A 22 4.58 2.92 -5.76
CA PHE A 22 4.66 1.73 -6.59
C PHE A 22 4.31 0.48 -5.78
N THR A 23 3.57 -0.45 -6.39
CA THR A 23 3.14 -1.70 -5.77
C THR A 23 3.54 -2.87 -6.64
N ILE A 24 4.09 -3.91 -6.01
CA ILE A 24 4.38 -5.20 -6.64
C ILE A 24 3.51 -6.29 -6.04
N ILE A 25 3.07 -7.23 -6.87
CA ILE A 25 2.32 -8.41 -6.45
C ILE A 25 3.26 -9.60 -6.61
N VAL A 26 3.40 -10.38 -5.54
CA VAL A 26 4.22 -11.59 -5.50
C VAL A 26 3.46 -12.69 -4.80
N GLU A 27 3.89 -13.94 -5.03
CA GLU A 27 3.41 -15.07 -4.24
C GLU A 27 3.69 -14.85 -2.75
N ALA A 28 2.79 -15.34 -1.88
CA ALA A 28 2.89 -15.11 -0.44
C ALA A 28 4.22 -15.58 0.16
N GLN A 29 4.77 -16.68 -0.37
CA GLN A 29 6.06 -17.26 0.05
C GLN A 29 7.27 -16.42 -0.39
N ASP A 30 7.12 -15.56 -1.40
CA ASP A 30 8.21 -14.74 -1.96
C ASP A 30 8.23 -13.31 -1.37
N ALA A 31 7.25 -12.95 -0.53
CA ALA A 31 7.12 -11.60 0.03
C ALA A 31 8.39 -11.15 0.78
N ASP A 32 8.92 -11.98 1.68
CA ASP A 32 10.12 -11.65 2.46
C ASP A 32 11.37 -11.56 1.59
N LYS A 33 11.46 -12.42 0.57
CA LYS A 33 12.54 -12.39 -0.42
C LYS A 33 12.51 -11.10 -1.23
N ALA A 34 11.32 -10.68 -1.69
CA ALA A 34 11.15 -9.43 -2.42
C ALA A 34 11.55 -8.22 -1.56
N LEU A 35 11.16 -8.19 -0.28
CA LEU A 35 11.56 -7.13 0.65
C LEU A 35 13.09 -7.12 0.88
N ALA A 36 13.73 -8.29 0.99
CA ALA A 36 15.17 -8.38 1.13
C ALA A 36 15.91 -7.81 -0.09
N ILE A 37 15.49 -8.19 -1.30
CA ILE A 37 16.08 -7.66 -2.56
C ILE A 37 15.92 -6.14 -2.62
N LEU A 38 14.72 -5.61 -2.34
CA LEU A 38 14.48 -4.16 -2.37
C LEU A 38 15.35 -3.43 -1.35
N LYS A 39 15.53 -3.99 -0.15
CA LYS A 39 16.41 -3.45 0.88
C LYS A 39 17.88 -3.45 0.45
N GLU A 40 18.35 -4.49 -0.25
CA GLU A 40 19.71 -4.55 -0.81
C GLU A 40 19.98 -3.45 -1.85
N HIS A 41 18.93 -2.98 -2.52
CA HIS A 41 18.98 -1.88 -3.49
C HIS A 41 18.65 -0.51 -2.88
N ASP A 42 18.69 -0.35 -1.55
CA ASP A 42 18.33 0.88 -0.83
C ASP A 42 16.89 1.38 -1.10
N VAL A 43 16.00 0.48 -1.52
CA VAL A 43 14.58 0.78 -1.74
C VAL A 43 13.78 0.43 -0.49
N LYS A 44 13.15 1.45 0.11
CA LYS A 44 12.25 1.27 1.24
C LYS A 44 10.92 0.68 0.78
N ALA A 45 10.61 -0.54 1.22
CA ALA A 45 9.40 -1.26 0.85
C ALA A 45 8.70 -1.86 2.07
N TYR A 46 7.40 -2.10 1.94
CA TYR A 46 6.54 -2.60 3.00
C TYR A 46 5.54 -3.61 2.43
N LYS A 47 5.20 -4.63 3.21
CA LYS A 47 4.02 -5.46 2.95
C LYS A 47 2.79 -4.65 3.36
N ILE A 48 1.97 -4.25 2.39
CA ILE A 48 0.83 -3.34 2.61
C ILE A 48 -0.54 -4.03 2.53
N GLY A 49 -0.59 -5.32 2.20
CA GLY A 49 -1.84 -6.08 2.11
C GLY A 49 -1.65 -7.47 1.52
N GLU A 50 -2.78 -8.08 1.15
CA GLU A 50 -2.88 -9.38 0.49
C GLU A 50 -4.08 -9.38 -0.47
N ILE A 51 -4.04 -10.25 -1.48
CA ILE A 51 -5.14 -10.45 -2.42
C ILE A 51 -5.92 -11.68 -1.94
N VAL A 52 -7.21 -11.49 -1.71
CA VAL A 52 -8.15 -12.53 -1.29
C VAL A 52 -9.31 -12.60 -2.27
N GLU A 53 -9.95 -13.77 -2.35
CA GLU A 53 -11.21 -13.90 -3.08
C GLU A 53 -12.31 -13.10 -2.36
N GLY A 54 -13.06 -12.28 -3.09
CA GLY A 54 -14.07 -11.41 -2.50
C GLY A 54 -14.92 -10.71 -3.55
N THR A 55 -16.03 -10.13 -3.11
CA THR A 55 -16.96 -9.38 -3.98
C THR A 55 -16.67 -7.88 -4.03
N GLU A 56 -15.89 -7.37 -3.07
CA GLU A 56 -15.51 -5.97 -3.00
C GLU A 56 -14.13 -5.75 -3.64
N PRO A 57 -13.92 -4.66 -4.40
CA PRO A 57 -12.67 -4.44 -5.11
C PRO A 57 -11.51 -4.07 -4.17
N ILE A 58 -11.76 -3.41 -3.05
CA ILE A 58 -10.73 -2.96 -2.09
C ILE A 58 -11.34 -2.90 -0.69
N GLN A 59 -10.64 -3.47 0.29
CA GLN A 59 -10.94 -3.28 1.72
C GLN A 59 -9.73 -2.66 2.41
N LEU A 60 -9.91 -1.48 3.02
CA LEU A 60 -8.88 -0.80 3.81
C LEU A 60 -9.12 -1.09 5.29
N THR A 61 -8.09 -1.56 6.00
CA THR A 61 -8.15 -1.83 7.44
C THR A 61 -7.25 -0.84 8.19
N GLY A 62 -7.73 -0.31 9.34
CA GLY A 62 -6.96 0.62 10.18
C GLY A 62 -7.17 2.12 9.92
N VAL A 63 -8.28 2.48 9.27
CA VAL A 63 -8.82 3.86 9.27
C VAL A 63 -9.69 4.12 10.49
#